data_AF-A0A7Z0WL21-F1
#
_entry.id   AF-A0A7Z0WL21-F1
#
_cell.length_a   1.000
_cell.length_b   1.000
_cell.length_c   1.000
_cell.angle_alpha   90.00
_cell.angle_beta   90.00
_cell.angle_gamma   90.00
#
_symmetry.space_group_name_H-M   'P 1'
#
loop_
_entity.id
_entity.type
_entity.pdbx_description
1 polymer ?
#
loop_
_entity_poly.entity_id
_entity_poly.type
_entity_poly.pdbx_seq_one_letter_code
_entity_poly.pdbx_strand_id
1 'polypeptide(L)'
;MSETQLSDKEVAGEDGDVDDRDMSAAPQPERPPRTWAGWAGMWWSLIYIPPHLWVAFGGTAGIMGIPDPGPEEKAANWGASVLCVGAALVSMALVKQWGRIAPRWLLIGIAWGAAAVALLHWAALSVLTALRLTGVMPYEAKDDYFTAEKLASIDRWNLFVFEPWFLGLGVFLIIGALQSRTLAKQWRHDPTPALPTWMTSTGWARLLCLLGLAVALGLHVVWATGNRLLLAPQANTGIGRLNDWWVYDLGVAVLCVLTAYLVWTNALTPLARIMSGTITMMGFLQVMWGVFTFDWYLFAVYGPFVTGIGLLFELSIIRTRLDKGVSVQK
;
A
#
# COMPACT_ATOMS: atom_id res chain seq x y z
N MET A 1 -35.41 12.69 -66.74
CA MET A 1 -36.80 12.49 -66.28
C MET A 1 -36.83 11.31 -65.32
N SER A 2 -36.77 11.58 -64.02
CA SER A 2 -37.36 10.72 -62.98
C SER A 2 -37.44 11.54 -61.69
N GLU A 3 -38.53 12.29 -61.56
CA GLU A 3 -38.94 12.91 -60.30
C GLU A 3 -39.15 11.82 -59.27
N THR A 4 -38.38 11.87 -58.19
CA THR A 4 -38.57 10.99 -57.04
C THR A 4 -39.39 11.79 -56.03
N GLN A 5 -40.66 11.40 -55.90
CA GLN A 5 -41.61 11.99 -54.97
C GLN A 5 -41.13 11.81 -53.53
N LEU A 6 -40.85 12.94 -52.86
CA LEU A 6 -40.75 13.04 -51.42
C LEU A 6 -42.17 12.93 -50.85
N SER A 7 -42.43 11.78 -50.23
CA SER A 7 -43.65 11.51 -49.47
C SER A 7 -43.59 12.31 -48.17
N ASP A 8 -44.31 13.42 -48.15
CA ASP A 8 -44.69 14.12 -46.93
C ASP A 8 -45.48 13.17 -46.03
N LYS A 9 -44.82 12.68 -44.97
CA LYS A 9 -45.49 12.02 -43.86
C LYS A 9 -45.60 13.04 -42.74
N GLU A 10 -46.65 13.86 -42.83
CA GLU A 10 -47.27 14.53 -41.70
C GLU A 10 -47.54 13.48 -40.61
N VAL A 11 -46.71 13.48 -39.57
CA VAL A 11 -47.03 12.80 -38.31
C VAL A 11 -47.52 13.88 -37.37
N ALA A 12 -48.82 13.77 -37.08
CA ALA A 12 -49.60 14.61 -36.20
C ALA A 12 -48.88 14.88 -34.86
N GLY A 13 -49.00 16.12 -34.42
CA GLY A 13 -48.50 16.59 -33.13
C GLY A 13 -49.07 15.78 -31.98
N GLU A 14 -48.18 15.12 -31.25
CA GLU A 14 -48.33 14.98 -29.81
C GLU A 14 -48.04 16.37 -29.23
N ASP A 15 -49.09 17.08 -28.82
CA ASP A 15 -49.01 18.17 -27.86
C ASP A 15 -48.40 17.60 -26.58
N GLY A 16 -47.07 17.55 -26.56
CA GLY A 16 -46.28 17.15 -25.41
C GLY A 16 -46.61 18.13 -24.29
N ASP A 17 -47.26 17.59 -23.26
CA ASP A 17 -47.38 18.18 -21.93
C ASP A 17 -45.96 18.48 -21.45
N VAL A 18 -45.46 19.67 -21.82
CA VAL A 18 -44.20 20.22 -21.35
C VAL A 18 -44.42 20.40 -19.86
N ASP A 19 -43.90 19.44 -19.10
CA ASP A 19 -43.99 19.43 -17.64
C ASP A 19 -43.24 20.65 -17.10
N ASP A 20 -43.93 21.79 -17.06
CA ASP A 20 -43.48 23.09 -16.53
C ASP A 20 -43.11 23.01 -15.03
N ARG A 21 -43.27 21.82 -14.41
CA ARG A 21 -42.98 21.59 -12.99
C ARG A 21 -41.49 21.60 -12.64
N ASP A 22 -40.56 21.50 -13.59
CA ASP A 22 -39.13 21.36 -13.24
C ASP A 22 -38.25 22.61 -13.46
N MET A 23 -38.82 23.73 -13.93
CA MET A 23 -38.04 24.98 -14.09
C MET A 23 -37.88 25.81 -12.80
N SER A 24 -38.55 25.44 -11.70
CA SER A 24 -38.54 26.21 -10.45
C SER A 24 -37.56 25.69 -9.39
N ALA A 25 -36.98 24.50 -9.58
CA ALA A 25 -35.97 23.99 -8.66
C ALA A 25 -34.63 24.68 -8.95
N ALA A 26 -34.43 25.85 -8.33
CA ALA A 26 -33.14 26.52 -8.33
C ALA A 26 -32.04 25.49 -7.98
N PRO A 27 -30.95 25.41 -8.77
CA PRO A 27 -29.92 24.41 -8.55
C PRO A 27 -29.44 24.49 -7.10
N GLN A 28 -29.66 23.39 -6.37
CA GLN A 28 -29.22 23.28 -4.97
C GLN A 28 -27.71 23.47 -4.95
N PRO A 29 -27.16 24.34 -4.07
CA PRO A 29 -25.73 24.52 -3.97
C PRO A 29 -25.07 23.16 -3.68
N GLU A 30 -24.14 22.75 -4.55
CA GLU A 30 -23.46 21.48 -4.39
C GLU A 30 -22.73 21.45 -3.04
N ARG A 31 -22.99 20.41 -2.23
CA ARG A 31 -22.31 20.27 -0.95
C ARG A 31 -20.82 20.02 -1.20
N PRO A 32 -19.90 20.70 -0.48
CA PRO A 32 -18.48 20.50 -0.66
C PRO A 32 -18.11 19.03 -0.38
N PRO A 33 -17.17 18.45 -1.14
CA PRO A 33 -16.80 17.07 -0.93
C PRO A 33 -16.23 16.82 0.45
N ARG A 34 -16.62 15.69 1.04
CA ARG A 34 -16.09 15.23 2.32
C ARG A 34 -14.68 14.68 2.10
N THR A 35 -13.68 15.34 2.68
CA THR A 35 -12.25 14.98 2.60
C THR A 35 -11.63 14.62 3.96
N TRP A 36 -12.44 14.60 5.02
CA TRP A 36 -11.97 14.48 6.39
C TRP A 36 -11.24 13.15 6.65
N ALA A 37 -11.64 12.05 6.01
CA ALA A 37 -11.07 10.74 6.31
C ALA A 37 -9.63 10.60 5.80
N GLY A 38 -9.31 11.21 4.67
CA GLY A 38 -7.93 11.25 4.17
C GLY A 38 -7.00 12.05 5.09
N TRP A 39 -7.50 13.15 5.67
CA TRP A 39 -6.75 13.92 6.66
C TRP A 39 -6.63 13.19 8.01
N ALA A 40 -7.71 12.57 8.47
CA ALA A 40 -7.71 11.76 9.67
C ALA A 40 -6.72 10.59 9.52
N GLY A 41 -6.77 9.84 8.42
CA GLY A 41 -5.85 8.75 8.14
C GLY A 41 -4.38 9.21 8.06
N MET A 42 -4.13 10.39 7.49
CA MET A 42 -2.78 10.98 7.47
C MET A 42 -2.27 11.28 8.87
N TRP A 43 -3.01 12.07 9.64
CA TRP A 43 -2.59 12.48 10.98
C TRP A 43 -2.54 11.32 11.95
N TRP A 44 -3.51 10.39 11.84
CA TRP A 44 -3.48 9.12 12.52
C TRP A 44 -2.16 8.46 12.18
N SER A 45 -1.91 7.99 10.96
CA SER A 45 -0.65 7.32 10.60
C SER A 45 0.65 8.01 11.08
N LEU A 46 0.74 9.35 11.02
CA LEU A 46 1.93 10.09 11.48
C LEU A 46 2.14 10.08 13.00
N ILE A 47 1.08 10.11 13.83
CA ILE A 47 1.25 10.12 15.29
C ILE A 47 1.76 8.76 15.85
N TYR A 48 1.86 7.71 15.02
CA TYR A 48 2.48 6.41 15.38
C TYR A 48 3.99 6.43 15.28
N ILE A 49 4.53 7.35 14.48
CA ILE A 49 5.95 7.36 14.15
C ILE A 49 6.79 7.65 15.40
N PRO A 50 6.45 8.60 16.29
CA PRO A 50 7.25 8.89 17.48
C PRO A 50 7.58 7.68 18.37
N PRO A 51 6.62 6.83 18.79
CA PRO A 51 6.96 5.65 19.59
C PRO A 51 7.89 4.71 18.80
N HIS A 52 7.63 4.43 17.51
CA HIS A 52 8.52 3.58 16.72
C HIS A 52 9.94 4.15 16.61
N LEU A 53 10.08 5.45 16.32
CA LEU A 53 11.40 6.08 16.28
C LEU A 53 12.11 6.00 17.62
N TRP A 54 11.40 6.17 18.74
CA TRP A 54 11.98 6.00 20.08
C TRP A 54 12.64 4.63 20.24
N VAL A 55 11.95 3.55 19.90
CA VAL A 55 12.52 2.19 19.97
C VAL A 55 13.61 1.98 18.91
N ALA A 56 13.43 2.52 17.70
CA ALA A 56 14.41 2.43 16.62
C ALA A 56 15.76 3.08 16.98
N PHE A 57 15.74 4.16 17.76
CA PHE A 57 16.94 4.81 18.31
C PHE A 57 17.49 4.12 19.58
N GLY A 58 16.91 3.01 20.01
CA GLY A 58 17.34 2.27 21.20
C GLY A 58 16.79 2.82 22.50
N GLY A 59 15.67 3.54 22.46
CA GLY A 59 14.95 3.96 23.65
C GLY A 59 14.50 2.76 24.48
N THR A 60 14.89 2.74 25.75
CA THR A 60 14.62 1.65 26.72
C THR A 60 13.57 2.03 27.77
N ALA A 61 13.15 3.31 27.81
CA ALA A 61 12.09 3.74 28.72
C ALA A 61 10.80 3.01 28.34
N GLY A 62 10.16 2.38 29.33
CA GLY A 62 9.08 1.39 29.22
C GLY A 62 7.75 1.83 28.57
N ILE A 63 7.77 2.87 27.73
CA ILE A 63 6.65 3.35 26.91
C ILE A 63 6.11 2.24 25.97
N MET A 64 6.87 1.18 25.71
CA MET A 64 6.38 0.02 24.94
C MET A 64 6.52 -1.33 25.66
N GLY A 65 7.01 -1.35 26.90
CA GLY A 65 7.29 -2.61 27.60
C GLY A 65 8.39 -3.47 26.98
N ILE A 66 9.18 -2.94 26.03
CA ILE A 66 10.34 -3.63 25.43
C ILE A 66 11.62 -3.10 26.10
N PRO A 67 12.18 -3.81 27.09
CA PRO A 67 13.53 -3.52 27.56
C PRO A 67 14.54 -3.85 26.45
N ASP A 68 15.59 -3.04 26.34
CA ASP A 68 16.78 -3.24 25.48
C ASP A 68 16.49 -3.85 24.09
N PRO A 69 15.85 -3.09 23.17
CA PRO A 69 15.55 -3.62 21.83
C PRO A 69 16.83 -4.05 21.12
N GLY A 70 16.84 -5.26 20.58
CA GLY A 70 17.91 -5.77 19.76
C GLY A 70 17.98 -5.08 18.38
N PRO A 71 19.00 -5.40 17.57
CA PRO A 71 19.15 -4.82 16.24
C PRO A 71 17.94 -5.10 15.31
N GLU A 72 17.32 -6.27 15.44
CA GLU A 72 16.17 -6.69 14.64
C GLU A 72 14.93 -5.86 15.00
N GLU A 73 14.66 -5.66 16.29
CA GLU A 73 13.57 -4.83 16.76
C GLU A 73 13.76 -3.37 16.32
N LYS A 74 14.99 -2.85 16.40
CA LYS A 74 15.30 -1.49 15.90
C LYS A 74 15.04 -1.38 14.40
N ALA A 75 15.46 -2.37 13.62
CA ALA A 75 15.22 -2.42 12.18
C ALA A 75 13.73 -2.44 11.85
N ALA A 76 12.97 -3.27 12.55
CA ALA A 76 11.53 -3.39 12.38
C ALA A 76 10.80 -2.06 12.67
N ASN A 77 11.23 -1.35 13.72
CA ASN A 77 10.65 -0.05 14.08
C ASN A 77 10.98 1.05 13.04
N TRP A 78 12.16 1.01 12.42
CA TRP A 78 12.44 1.83 11.23
C TRP A 78 11.50 1.49 10.07
N GLY A 79 11.32 0.20 9.79
CA GLY A 79 10.38 -0.28 8.76
C GLY A 79 8.95 0.18 9.02
N ALA A 80 8.46 0.04 10.25
CA ALA A 80 7.14 0.50 10.67
C ALA A 80 6.97 2.03 10.46
N SER A 81 8.00 2.82 10.78
CA SER A 81 7.99 4.28 10.56
C SER A 81 7.84 4.63 9.08
N VAL A 82 8.57 3.93 8.19
CA VAL A 82 8.45 4.10 6.73
C VAL A 82 7.05 3.75 6.24
N LEU A 83 6.48 2.64 6.71
CA LEU A 83 5.12 2.24 6.36
C LEU A 83 4.08 3.26 6.83
N CYS A 84 4.25 3.83 8.02
CA CYS A 84 3.39 4.90 8.52
C CYS A 84 3.45 6.15 7.65
N VAL A 85 4.64 6.55 7.16
CA VAL A 85 4.74 7.63 6.17
C VAL A 85 4.01 7.26 4.87
N GLY A 86 4.20 6.04 4.38
CA GLY A 86 3.51 5.54 3.19
C GLY A 86 1.99 5.58 3.32
N ALA A 87 1.44 5.09 4.43
CA ALA A 87 0.01 5.10 4.73
C ALA A 87 -0.53 6.53 4.88
N ALA A 88 0.26 7.45 5.44
CA ALA A 88 -0.10 8.86 5.52
C ALA A 88 -0.21 9.50 4.12
N LEU A 89 0.76 9.22 3.25
CA LEU A 89 0.76 9.69 1.86
C LEU A 89 -0.41 9.11 1.06
N VAL A 90 -0.71 7.81 1.21
CA VAL A 90 -1.86 7.17 0.56
C VAL A 90 -3.17 7.83 1.04
N SER A 91 -3.33 8.01 2.35
CA SER A 91 -4.52 8.65 2.93
C SER A 91 -4.72 10.07 2.37
N MET A 92 -3.65 10.85 2.27
CA MET A 92 -3.71 12.20 1.71
C MET A 92 -3.97 12.18 0.18
N ALA A 93 -3.36 11.26 -0.57
CA ALA A 93 -3.56 11.10 -2.01
C ALA A 93 -5.02 10.78 -2.37
N LEU A 94 -5.73 10.06 -1.49
CA LEU A 94 -7.14 9.71 -1.72
C LEU A 94 -8.02 10.96 -1.83
N VAL A 95 -7.72 12.01 -1.07
CA VAL A 95 -8.55 13.21 -0.97
C VAL A 95 -7.97 14.46 -1.63
N LYS A 96 -6.68 14.44 -2.01
CA LYS A 96 -6.02 15.58 -2.68
C LYS A 96 -5.95 15.41 -4.20
N GLN A 97 -5.97 16.54 -4.90
CA GLN A 97 -5.87 16.60 -6.36
C GLN A 97 -4.56 16.00 -6.89
N TRP A 98 -3.43 16.17 -6.18
CA TRP A 98 -2.15 15.57 -6.60
C TRP A 98 -2.19 14.03 -6.58
N GLY A 99 -3.10 13.41 -5.83
CA GLY A 99 -3.30 11.96 -5.91
C GLY A 99 -3.90 11.49 -7.23
N ARG A 100 -4.36 12.41 -8.11
CA ARG A 100 -4.78 12.10 -9.49
C ARG A 100 -3.61 11.68 -10.38
N ILE A 101 -2.37 11.88 -9.93
CA ILE A 101 -1.18 11.46 -10.67
C ILE A 101 -1.08 9.93 -10.74
N ALA A 102 -1.51 9.24 -9.67
CA ALA A 102 -1.63 7.78 -9.69
C ALA A 102 -2.98 7.35 -10.29
N PRO A 103 -3.03 6.23 -11.04
CA PRO A 103 -4.29 5.64 -11.46
C PRO A 103 -5.20 5.39 -10.25
N ARG A 104 -6.43 5.89 -10.31
CA ARG A 104 -7.34 5.84 -9.14
C ARG A 104 -7.63 4.42 -8.66
N TRP A 105 -7.73 3.47 -9.57
CA TRP A 105 -7.92 2.07 -9.22
C TRP A 105 -6.76 1.52 -8.39
N LEU A 106 -5.52 1.94 -8.68
CA LEU A 106 -4.33 1.51 -7.95
C LEU A 106 -4.33 2.09 -6.54
N LEU A 107 -4.57 3.40 -6.42
CA LEU A 107 -4.61 4.07 -5.12
C LEU A 107 -5.73 3.51 -4.22
N ILE A 108 -6.92 3.28 -4.80
CA ILE A 108 -8.04 2.62 -4.11
C ILE A 108 -7.66 1.18 -3.73
N GLY A 109 -7.02 0.44 -4.63
CA GLY A 109 -6.56 -0.93 -4.36
C GLY A 109 -5.57 -1.00 -3.20
N ILE A 110 -4.57 -0.11 -3.18
CA ILE A 110 -3.61 0.02 -2.08
C ILE A 110 -4.33 0.35 -0.77
N ALA A 111 -5.27 1.30 -0.79
CA ALA A 111 -6.02 1.68 0.40
C ALA A 111 -6.85 0.51 0.95
N TRP A 112 -7.52 -0.27 0.10
CA TRP A 112 -8.25 -1.48 0.50
C TRP A 112 -7.34 -2.57 1.03
N GLY A 113 -6.21 -2.84 0.36
CA GLY A 113 -5.23 -3.82 0.79
C GLY A 113 -4.63 -3.48 2.16
N ALA A 114 -4.17 -2.23 2.33
CA ALA A 114 -3.64 -1.74 3.59
C ALA A 114 -4.71 -1.73 4.70
N ALA A 115 -5.95 -1.39 4.38
CA ALA A 115 -7.05 -1.46 5.34
C ALA A 115 -7.36 -2.89 5.79
N ALA A 116 -7.42 -3.84 4.85
CA ALA A 116 -7.67 -5.25 5.16
C ALA A 116 -6.56 -5.81 6.07
N VAL A 117 -5.30 -5.51 5.75
CA VAL A 117 -4.14 -5.87 6.55
C VAL A 117 -4.23 -5.28 7.96
N ALA A 118 -4.51 -3.98 8.09
CA ALA A 118 -4.61 -3.31 9.38
C ALA A 118 -5.76 -3.86 10.24
N LEU A 119 -6.93 -4.10 9.65
CA LEU A 119 -8.08 -4.66 10.37
C LEU A 119 -7.86 -6.12 10.76
N LEU A 120 -7.19 -6.92 9.92
CA LEU A 120 -6.85 -8.30 10.25
C LEU A 120 -5.82 -8.36 11.39
N HIS A 121 -4.80 -7.51 11.34
CA HIS A 121 -3.82 -7.37 12.42
C HIS A 121 -4.52 -7.02 13.74
N TRP A 122 -5.35 -5.96 13.72
CA TRP A 122 -6.18 -5.55 14.85
C TRP A 122 -6.99 -6.71 15.43
N ALA A 123 -7.78 -7.39 14.59
CA ALA A 123 -8.67 -8.44 15.05
C ALA A 123 -7.89 -9.64 15.61
N ALA A 124 -6.89 -10.14 14.88
CA ALA A 124 -6.14 -11.32 15.25
C ALA A 124 -5.34 -11.11 16.54
N LEU A 125 -4.57 -10.01 16.61
CA LEU A 125 -3.73 -9.76 17.77
C LEU A 125 -4.54 -9.28 18.98
N SER A 126 -5.64 -8.55 18.81
CA SER A 126 -6.53 -8.23 19.93
C SER A 126 -7.10 -9.50 20.58
N VAL A 127 -7.56 -10.46 19.76
CA VAL A 127 -8.09 -11.74 20.27
C VAL A 127 -7.00 -12.54 20.97
N LEU A 128 -5.85 -12.74 20.33
CA LEU A 128 -4.74 -13.51 20.93
C LEU A 128 -4.23 -12.87 22.23
N THR A 129 -4.15 -11.55 22.26
CA THR A 129 -3.73 -10.77 23.43
C THR A 129 -4.76 -10.88 24.56
N ALA A 130 -6.05 -10.76 24.25
CA ALA A 130 -7.12 -10.93 25.23
C ALA A 130 -7.14 -12.36 25.83
N LEU A 131 -6.96 -13.39 25.00
CA LEU A 131 -6.88 -14.78 25.46
C LEU A 131 -5.68 -15.01 26.38
N ARG A 132 -4.52 -14.41 26.09
CA ARG A 132 -3.33 -14.49 26.94
C ARG A 132 -3.49 -13.74 28.27
N LEU A 133 -4.00 -12.51 28.22
CA LEU A 133 -4.24 -11.70 29.42
C LEU A 133 -5.33 -12.26 30.34
N THR A 134 -6.30 -13.01 29.80
CA THR A 134 -7.33 -13.70 30.60
C THR A 134 -6.88 -15.05 31.15
N GLY A 135 -5.68 -15.51 30.81
CA GLY A 135 -5.15 -16.81 31.22
C GLY A 135 -5.75 -18.01 30.48
N VAL A 136 -6.58 -17.78 29.46
CA VAL A 136 -7.10 -18.85 28.58
C VAL A 136 -5.97 -19.46 27.75
N MET A 137 -5.01 -18.63 27.32
CA MET A 137 -3.79 -19.06 26.63
C MET A 137 -2.56 -18.75 27.51
N PRO A 138 -1.66 -19.72 27.78
CA PRO A 138 -0.48 -19.47 28.59
C PRO A 138 0.55 -18.61 27.84
N TYR A 139 1.40 -17.93 28.60
CA TYR A 139 2.62 -17.33 28.07
C TYR A 139 3.72 -18.40 27.96
N GLU A 140 4.19 -18.67 26.75
CA GLU A 140 5.36 -19.52 26.52
C GLU A 140 6.64 -18.68 26.65
N ALA A 141 7.19 -18.60 27.86
CA ALA A 141 8.50 -17.97 28.07
C ALA A 141 9.58 -18.82 27.39
N LYS A 142 10.31 -18.23 26.42
CA LYS A 142 11.38 -18.93 25.69
C LYS A 142 12.72 -18.88 26.40
N ASP A 143 12.96 -17.86 27.21
CA ASP A 143 14.22 -17.61 27.91
C ASP A 143 14.00 -16.67 29.12
N ASP A 144 15.07 -16.42 29.88
CA ASP A 144 15.08 -15.47 31.01
C ASP A 144 14.76 -14.04 30.57
N TYR A 145 14.85 -13.75 29.27
CA TYR A 145 14.61 -12.43 28.72
C TYR A 145 13.11 -12.15 28.53
N PHE A 146 12.35 -13.10 27.98
CA PHE A 146 10.92 -13.04 27.75
C PHE A 146 10.10 -13.74 28.86
N THR A 147 10.13 -13.17 30.05
CA THR A 147 9.28 -13.64 31.16
C THR A 147 7.80 -13.43 30.85
N ALA A 148 6.93 -14.26 31.47
CA ALA A 148 5.48 -14.12 31.33
C ALA A 148 4.97 -12.73 31.73
N GLU A 149 5.57 -12.11 32.75
CA GLU A 149 5.23 -10.76 33.19
C GLU A 149 5.56 -9.70 32.12
N LYS A 150 6.72 -9.80 31.47
CA LYS A 150 7.11 -8.90 30.38
C LYS A 150 6.18 -9.07 29.18
N LEU A 151 5.89 -10.32 28.79
CA LEU A 151 4.96 -10.59 27.70
C LEU A 151 3.55 -10.05 28.00
N ALA A 152 3.07 -10.17 29.24
CA ALA A 152 1.82 -9.55 29.67
C ALA A 152 1.85 -8.02 29.67
N SER A 153 3.01 -7.40 29.92
CA SER A 153 3.19 -5.95 29.75
C SER A 153 3.10 -5.55 28.28
N ILE A 154 3.78 -6.25 27.38
CA ILE A 154 3.74 -6.01 25.93
C ILE A 154 2.30 -6.15 25.41
N ASP A 155 1.61 -7.21 25.82
CA ASP A 155 0.23 -7.49 25.46
C ASP A 155 -0.73 -6.37 25.91
N ARG A 156 -0.53 -5.78 27.09
CA ARG A 156 -1.30 -4.60 27.52
C ARG A 156 -1.05 -3.41 26.60
N TRP A 157 0.20 -3.12 26.24
CA TRP A 157 0.52 -2.04 25.30
C TRP A 157 -0.07 -2.29 23.91
N ASN A 158 -0.01 -3.53 23.42
CA ASN A 158 -0.68 -3.93 22.19
C ASN A 158 -2.16 -3.59 22.27
N LEU A 159 -2.87 -4.12 23.26
CA LEU A 159 -4.32 -3.99 23.33
C LEU A 159 -4.79 -2.54 23.50
N PHE A 160 -4.07 -1.71 24.26
CA PHE A 160 -4.53 -0.35 24.60
C PHE A 160 -4.03 0.74 23.66
N VAL A 161 -2.91 0.51 22.97
CA VAL A 161 -2.28 1.56 22.14
C VAL A 161 -2.14 1.10 20.69
N PHE A 162 -1.51 -0.04 20.46
CA PHE A 162 -1.16 -0.46 19.11
C PHE A 162 -2.35 -1.03 18.34
N GLU A 163 -3.19 -1.86 18.94
CA GLU A 163 -4.33 -2.45 18.24
C GLU A 163 -5.42 -1.41 17.89
N PRO A 164 -5.84 -0.50 18.80
CA PRO A 164 -6.77 0.58 18.45
C PRO A 164 -6.25 1.46 17.31
N TRP A 165 -4.92 1.58 17.22
CA TRP A 165 -4.28 2.27 16.12
C TRP A 165 -4.57 1.62 14.76
N PHE A 166 -4.30 0.32 14.63
CA PHE A 166 -4.53 -0.43 13.40
C PHE A 166 -6.00 -0.42 13.00
N LEU A 167 -6.92 -0.53 13.98
CA LEU A 167 -8.34 -0.35 13.75
C LEU A 167 -8.65 1.02 13.12
N GLY A 168 -8.19 2.09 13.76
CA GLY A 168 -8.42 3.47 13.30
C GLY A 168 -7.89 3.69 11.89
N LEU A 169 -6.65 3.25 11.62
CA LEU A 169 -6.03 3.37 10.30
C LEU A 169 -6.84 2.62 9.23
N GLY A 170 -7.24 1.38 9.51
CA GLY A 170 -8.04 0.58 8.58
C GLY A 170 -9.39 1.22 8.24
N VAL A 171 -10.08 1.74 9.26
CA VAL A 171 -11.36 2.46 9.08
C VAL A 171 -11.16 3.74 8.26
N PHE A 172 -10.14 4.56 8.55
CA PHE A 172 -9.90 5.79 7.81
C PHE A 172 -9.53 5.54 6.35
N LEU A 173 -8.76 4.49 6.05
CA LEU A 173 -8.43 4.11 4.69
C LEU A 173 -9.66 3.65 3.90
N ILE A 174 -10.56 2.86 4.50
CA ILE A 174 -11.83 2.46 3.87
C ILE A 174 -12.69 3.69 3.54
N ILE A 175 -12.92 4.55 4.54
CA ILE A 175 -13.74 5.75 4.33
C ILE A 175 -13.09 6.69 3.32
N GLY A 176 -11.76 6.86 3.37
CA GLY A 176 -10.99 7.64 2.41
C GLY A 176 -11.10 7.09 0.98
N ALA A 177 -11.06 5.76 0.81
CA ALA A 177 -11.25 5.11 -0.49
C ALA A 177 -12.67 5.33 -1.04
N LEU A 178 -13.68 5.27 -0.18
CA LEU A 178 -15.07 5.57 -0.55
C LEU A 178 -15.25 7.05 -0.93
N GLN A 179 -14.69 7.98 -0.14
CA GLN A 179 -14.69 9.42 -0.44
C GLN A 179 -13.98 9.71 -1.76
N SER A 180 -12.85 9.06 -2.04
CA SER A 180 -12.11 9.21 -3.29
C SER A 180 -12.93 8.83 -4.52
N ARG A 181 -13.86 7.86 -4.43
CA ARG A 181 -14.73 7.48 -5.56
C ARG A 181 -15.72 8.58 -5.90
N THR A 182 -16.27 9.25 -4.89
CA THR A 182 -17.18 10.39 -5.06
C THR A 182 -16.45 11.59 -5.64
N LEU A 183 -15.27 11.91 -5.09
CA LEU A 183 -14.37 12.96 -5.60
C LEU A 183 -13.99 12.72 -7.07
N ALA A 184 -13.71 11.47 -7.44
CA ALA A 184 -13.36 11.13 -8.81
C ALA A 184 -14.50 11.39 -9.82
N LYS A 185 -15.78 11.40 -9.38
CA LYS A 185 -16.91 11.79 -10.24
C LYS A 185 -16.92 13.30 -10.46
N GLN A 186 -16.77 14.08 -9.39
CA GLN A 186 -16.73 15.53 -9.43
C GLN A 186 -15.57 16.04 -10.30
N TRP A 187 -14.37 15.47 -10.12
CA TRP A 187 -13.18 15.87 -10.86
C TRP A 187 -13.15 15.47 -12.33
N ARG A 188 -14.15 14.75 -12.87
CA ARG A 188 -14.22 14.49 -14.32
C ARG A 188 -14.43 15.78 -15.12
N HIS A 189 -15.08 16.76 -14.51
CA HIS A 189 -15.38 18.04 -15.13
C HIS A 189 -14.27 19.07 -14.91
N ASP A 190 -13.38 18.84 -13.94
CA ASP A 190 -12.23 19.71 -13.69
C ASP A 190 -11.07 19.34 -14.62
N PRO A 191 -10.58 20.28 -15.44
CA PRO A 191 -9.35 20.07 -16.21
C PRO A 191 -8.26 19.62 -15.25
N THR A 192 -7.56 18.55 -15.62
CA THR A 192 -6.45 18.03 -14.82
C THR A 192 -5.52 19.19 -14.52
N PRO A 193 -5.22 19.50 -13.24
CA PRO A 193 -4.34 20.61 -12.92
C PRO A 193 -3.04 20.40 -13.70
N ALA A 194 -2.58 21.45 -14.40
CA ALA A 194 -1.31 21.42 -15.08
C ALA A 194 -0.26 21.04 -14.03
N LEU A 195 0.28 19.83 -14.14
CA LEU A 195 1.27 19.36 -13.20
C LEU A 195 2.46 20.31 -13.27
N PRO A 196 3.02 20.75 -12.14
CA PRO A 196 4.33 21.37 -12.16
C PRO A 196 5.28 20.48 -12.96
N THR A 197 6.12 21.06 -13.81
CA THR A 197 6.99 20.29 -14.74
C THR A 197 7.90 19.29 -14.02
N TRP A 198 8.23 19.53 -12.75
CA TRP A 198 8.97 18.61 -11.88
C TRP A 198 8.16 17.39 -11.39
N MET A 199 6.83 17.41 -11.55
CA MET A 199 5.86 16.39 -11.15
C MET A 199 5.38 15.54 -12.34
N THR A 200 6.15 15.53 -13.43
CA THR A 200 5.97 14.62 -14.57
C THR A 200 6.16 13.15 -14.16
N SER A 201 5.76 12.20 -15.00
CA SER A 201 5.91 10.75 -14.74
C SER A 201 7.34 10.34 -14.37
N THR A 202 8.34 11.06 -14.90
CA THR A 202 9.76 10.94 -14.54
C THR A 202 10.09 11.45 -13.14
N GLY A 203 9.42 12.50 -12.67
CA GLY A 203 9.54 13.02 -11.30
C GLY A 203 9.04 12.04 -10.24
N TRP A 204 7.91 11.37 -10.50
CA TRP A 204 7.38 10.31 -9.62
C TRP A 204 8.23 9.06 -9.62
N ALA A 205 8.65 8.60 -10.80
CA ALA A 205 9.59 7.48 -10.88
C ALA A 205 10.85 7.79 -10.07
N ARG A 206 11.39 9.01 -10.17
CA ARG A 206 12.53 9.46 -9.36
C ARG A 206 12.21 9.50 -7.87
N LEU A 207 11.07 10.08 -7.46
CA LEU A 207 10.70 10.16 -6.05
C LEU A 207 10.47 8.78 -5.43
N LEU A 208 9.77 7.88 -6.12
CA LEU A 208 9.55 6.50 -5.69
C LEU A 208 10.85 5.69 -5.69
N CYS A 209 11.72 5.88 -6.70
CA CYS A 209 13.06 5.29 -6.70
C CYS A 209 13.92 5.85 -5.56
N LEU A 210 13.83 7.15 -5.25
CA LEU A 210 14.59 7.78 -4.15
C LEU A 210 14.05 7.35 -2.78
N LEU A 211 12.74 7.19 -2.63
CA LEU A 211 12.12 6.62 -1.43
C LEU A 211 12.51 5.15 -1.28
N GLY A 212 12.37 4.36 -2.35
CA GLY A 212 12.81 2.97 -2.36
C GLY A 212 14.31 2.83 -2.07
N LEU A 213 15.15 3.70 -2.63
CA LEU A 213 16.60 3.75 -2.39
C LEU A 213 16.93 4.21 -0.96
N ALA A 214 16.23 5.21 -0.42
CA ALA A 214 16.43 5.68 0.95
C ALA A 214 16.03 4.60 1.97
N VAL A 215 14.94 3.89 1.71
CA VAL A 215 14.51 2.72 2.48
C VAL A 215 15.55 1.60 2.37
N ALA A 216 15.99 1.26 1.16
CA ALA A 216 17.02 0.24 0.95
C ALA A 216 18.36 0.60 1.60
N LEU A 217 18.80 1.86 1.52
CA LEU A 217 20.04 2.35 2.15
C LEU A 217 19.92 2.38 3.67
N GLY A 218 18.80 2.84 4.22
CA GLY A 218 18.53 2.79 5.65
C GLY A 218 18.60 1.34 6.18
N LEU A 219 18.00 0.41 5.44
CA LEU A 219 18.01 -1.02 5.76
C LEU A 219 19.41 -1.64 5.59
N HIS A 220 20.20 -1.20 4.61
CA HIS A 220 21.56 -1.67 4.41
C HIS A 220 22.54 -1.16 5.48
N VAL A 221 22.38 0.09 5.95
CA VAL A 221 23.15 0.63 7.08
C VAL A 221 22.82 -0.11 8.37
N VAL A 222 21.53 -0.40 8.61
CA VAL A 222 21.11 -1.22 9.75
C VAL A 222 21.70 -2.63 9.66
N TRP A 223 21.68 -3.26 8.48
CA TRP A 223 22.31 -4.56 8.22
C TRP A 223 23.83 -4.55 8.45
N ALA A 224 24.56 -3.59 7.87
CA ALA A 224 26.02 -3.51 7.98
C ALA A 224 26.48 -3.24 9.42
N THR A 225 25.66 -2.52 10.19
CA THR A 225 25.93 -2.23 11.61
C THR A 225 25.56 -3.42 12.49
N GLY A 226 24.45 -4.11 12.22
CA GLY A 226 24.02 -5.31 12.94
C GLY A 226 24.96 -6.51 12.74
N ASN A 227 25.35 -6.81 11.49
CA ASN A 227 26.22 -7.95 11.20
C ASN A 227 27.64 -7.79 11.75
N ARG A 228 28.19 -6.57 11.79
CA ARG A 228 29.52 -6.32 12.37
C ARG A 228 29.54 -6.48 13.90
N LEU A 229 28.39 -6.29 14.56
CA LEU A 229 28.27 -6.41 16.02
C LEU A 229 27.88 -7.83 16.46
N LEU A 230 27.13 -8.59 15.65
CA LEU A 230 26.60 -9.91 16.02
C LEU A 230 27.48 -11.09 15.59
N LEU A 231 28.23 -10.99 14.48
CA LEU A 231 29.04 -12.10 13.96
C LEU A 231 30.46 -12.17 14.53
N ALA A 232 30.81 -11.31 15.50
CA ALA A 232 32.16 -11.25 16.04
C ALA A 232 32.55 -12.42 16.98
N PRO A 233 31.63 -13.17 17.64
CA PRO A 233 32.06 -14.36 18.39
C PRO A 233 31.28 -15.68 18.22
N GLN A 234 30.20 -15.78 17.44
CA GLN A 234 29.32 -16.98 17.42
C GLN A 234 29.61 -18.01 16.31
N ALA A 235 30.80 -17.99 15.68
CA ALA A 235 31.14 -18.83 14.52
C ALA A 235 31.33 -20.34 14.80
N ASN A 236 30.96 -20.89 15.97
CA ASN A 236 31.36 -22.26 16.36
C ASN A 236 30.25 -23.23 16.79
N THR A 237 28.95 -22.90 16.69
CA THR A 237 27.89 -23.89 16.97
C THR A 237 27.24 -24.35 15.68
N GLY A 238 27.72 -25.49 15.17
CA GLY A 238 27.25 -26.19 13.97
C GLY A 238 25.82 -26.73 14.08
N ILE A 239 24.85 -25.82 14.12
CA ILE A 239 23.44 -26.12 13.87
C ILE A 239 23.06 -25.39 12.57
N GLY A 240 23.62 -25.90 11.48
CA GLY A 240 23.14 -25.62 10.14
C GLY A 240 21.78 -26.27 9.94
N ARG A 241 20.71 -25.56 10.31
CA ARG A 241 19.42 -25.77 9.65
C ARG A 241 19.48 -25.01 8.32
N LEU A 242 19.98 -25.72 7.31
CA LEU A 242 19.62 -25.50 5.92
C LEU A 242 18.09 -25.45 5.88
N ASN A 243 17.62 -24.24 5.70
CA ASN A 243 16.24 -23.84 5.81
C ASN A 243 15.64 -24.07 4.41
N ASP A 244 14.57 -24.85 4.28
CA ASP A 244 13.93 -25.34 3.04
C ASP A 244 13.31 -24.25 2.12
N TRP A 245 13.80 -23.02 2.18
CA TRP A 245 13.27 -21.85 1.49
C TRP A 245 13.65 -21.78 0.01
N TRP A 246 14.67 -22.54 -0.42
CA TRP A 246 15.16 -22.51 -1.81
C TRP A 246 14.13 -23.03 -2.82
N VAL A 247 13.20 -23.91 -2.42
CA VAL A 247 12.11 -24.40 -3.30
C VAL A 247 11.08 -23.30 -3.55
N TYR A 248 10.81 -22.46 -2.54
CA TYR A 248 9.94 -21.28 -2.68
C TYR A 248 10.61 -20.19 -3.52
N ASP A 249 11.90 -19.92 -3.29
CA ASP A 249 12.69 -18.96 -4.07
C ASP A 249 12.79 -19.38 -5.56
N LEU A 250 12.99 -20.68 -5.83
CA LEU A 250 13.04 -21.22 -7.19
C LEU A 250 11.67 -21.17 -7.89
N GLY A 251 10.59 -21.48 -7.17
CA GLY A 251 9.22 -21.41 -7.71
C GLY A 251 8.83 -20.00 -8.16
N VAL A 252 9.16 -18.98 -7.38
CA VAL A 252 8.88 -17.58 -7.73
C VAL A 252 9.85 -17.05 -8.79
N ALA A 253 11.12 -17.47 -8.79
CA ALA A 253 12.06 -17.14 -9.86
C ALA A 253 11.58 -17.69 -11.22
N VAL A 254 11.11 -18.93 -11.26
CA VAL A 254 10.51 -19.55 -12.45
C VAL A 254 9.24 -18.81 -12.89
N LEU A 255 8.39 -18.39 -11.95
CA LEU A 255 7.18 -17.61 -12.24
C LEU A 255 7.52 -16.22 -12.83
N CYS A 256 8.56 -15.56 -12.30
CA CYS A 256 9.05 -14.28 -12.81
C CYS A 256 9.65 -14.42 -14.22
N VAL A 257 10.44 -15.47 -14.48
CA VAL A 257 11.04 -15.74 -15.80
C VAL A 257 9.99 -16.12 -16.84
N LEU A 258 9.03 -16.98 -16.50
CA LEU A 258 7.90 -17.32 -17.39
C LEU A 258 7.05 -16.09 -17.71
N THR A 259 6.82 -15.22 -16.73
CA THR A 259 6.08 -13.97 -16.97
C THR A 259 6.87 -13.02 -17.86
N ALA A 260 8.18 -12.88 -17.64
CA ALA A 260 9.06 -12.09 -18.51
C ALA A 260 9.08 -12.62 -19.96
N TYR A 261 9.11 -13.94 -20.15
CA TYR A 261 9.08 -14.60 -21.45
C TYR A 261 7.74 -14.41 -22.19
N LEU A 262 6.61 -14.56 -21.49
CA LEU A 262 5.27 -14.38 -22.06
C LEU A 262 4.98 -12.91 -22.43
N VAL A 263 5.58 -11.96 -21.71
CA VAL A 263 5.49 -10.53 -22.03
C VAL A 263 6.42 -10.14 -23.18
N TRP A 264 7.67 -10.66 -23.19
CA TRP A 264 8.63 -10.42 -24.28
C TRP A 264 8.10 -10.88 -25.65
N THR A 265 7.34 -11.97 -25.68
CA THR A 265 6.77 -12.55 -26.90
C THR A 265 5.50 -11.83 -27.40
N ASN A 266 5.05 -10.75 -26.77
CA ASN A 266 3.90 -9.93 -27.20
C ASN A 266 2.57 -10.69 -27.39
N ALA A 267 2.47 -11.93 -26.91
CA ALA A 267 1.42 -12.85 -27.35
C ALA A 267 0.02 -12.53 -26.78
N LEU A 268 -0.11 -11.83 -25.64
CA LEU A 268 -1.41 -11.63 -24.98
C LEU A 268 -1.49 -10.30 -24.22
N THR A 269 -1.84 -9.21 -24.90
CA THR A 269 -1.94 -7.85 -24.30
C THR A 269 -2.93 -7.68 -23.12
N PRO A 270 -4.00 -8.49 -22.96
CA PRO A 270 -4.81 -8.48 -21.74
C PRO A 270 -4.15 -9.26 -20.61
N LEU A 271 -3.54 -10.41 -20.93
CA LEU A 271 -2.91 -11.30 -19.96
C LEU A 271 -1.67 -10.64 -19.34
N ALA A 272 -0.87 -9.93 -20.14
CA ALA A 272 0.30 -9.20 -19.67
C ALA A 272 -0.06 -8.14 -18.59
N ARG A 273 -1.22 -7.46 -18.71
CA ARG A 273 -1.68 -6.52 -17.67
C ARG A 273 -2.10 -7.24 -16.39
N ILE A 274 -2.83 -8.34 -16.53
CA ILE A 274 -3.25 -9.14 -15.37
C ILE A 274 -2.01 -9.69 -14.66
N MET A 275 -1.04 -10.22 -15.41
CA MET A 275 0.20 -10.77 -14.85
C MET A 275 1.07 -9.70 -14.18
N SER A 276 1.25 -8.54 -14.81
CA SER A 276 2.00 -7.40 -14.26
C SER A 276 1.37 -6.87 -12.96
N GLY A 277 0.04 -6.71 -12.95
CA GLY A 277 -0.71 -6.36 -11.75
C GLY A 277 -0.58 -7.42 -10.65
N THR A 278 -0.64 -8.71 -11.00
CA THR A 278 -0.48 -9.82 -10.06
C THR A 278 0.93 -9.88 -9.47
N ILE A 279 1.99 -9.70 -10.26
CA ILE A 279 3.38 -9.66 -9.76
C ILE A 279 3.56 -8.49 -8.80
N THR A 280 3.07 -7.32 -9.17
CA THR A 280 3.13 -6.13 -8.31
C THR A 280 2.41 -6.38 -6.99
N MET A 281 1.23 -7.01 -7.03
CA MET A 281 0.46 -7.35 -5.84
C MET A 281 1.16 -8.43 -5.01
N MET A 282 1.75 -9.46 -5.62
CA MET A 282 2.52 -10.50 -4.91
C MET A 282 3.73 -9.93 -4.20
N GLY A 283 4.51 -9.07 -4.87
CA GLY A 283 5.63 -8.39 -4.25
C GLY A 283 5.18 -7.54 -3.06
N PHE A 284 4.07 -6.81 -3.21
CA PHE A 284 3.50 -6.02 -2.11
C PHE A 284 3.04 -6.91 -0.94
N LEU A 285 2.37 -8.03 -1.22
CA LEU A 285 1.95 -8.99 -0.20
C LEU A 285 3.15 -9.62 0.51
N GLN A 286 4.26 -9.86 -0.18
CA GLN A 286 5.52 -10.33 0.42
C GLN A 286 6.17 -9.26 1.29
N VAL A 287 6.12 -7.98 0.88
CA VAL A 287 6.54 -6.88 1.76
C VAL A 287 5.73 -6.89 3.04
N MET A 288 4.41 -6.93 2.91
CA MET A 288 3.50 -6.99 4.06
C MET A 288 3.79 -8.19 4.94
N TRP A 289 3.95 -9.37 4.34
CA TRP A 289 4.28 -10.59 5.07
C TRP A 289 5.58 -10.45 5.86
N GLY A 290 6.66 -9.99 5.23
CA GLY A 290 7.94 -9.81 5.91
C GLY A 290 7.89 -8.80 7.05
N VAL A 291 7.05 -7.75 6.93
CA VAL A 291 6.81 -6.80 8.03
C VAL A 291 6.16 -7.51 9.22
N PHE A 292 5.15 -8.35 8.97
CA PHE A 292 4.43 -9.03 10.04
C PHE A 292 5.18 -10.20 10.66
N THR A 293 6.04 -10.87 9.88
CA THR A 293 6.88 -11.96 10.40
C THR A 293 8.22 -11.47 10.92
N PHE A 294 8.48 -10.16 10.87
CA PHE A 294 9.81 -9.58 11.14
C PHE A 294 10.91 -10.23 10.27
N ASP A 295 10.53 -10.77 9.11
CA ASP A 295 11.45 -11.34 8.15
C ASP A 295 11.97 -10.22 7.25
N TRP A 296 13.17 -9.75 7.60
CA TRP A 296 13.81 -8.65 6.90
C TRP A 296 14.07 -8.96 5.43
N TYR A 297 14.33 -10.21 5.06
CA TYR A 297 14.59 -10.56 3.67
C TYR A 297 13.32 -10.40 2.84
N LEU A 298 12.19 -10.90 3.35
CA LEU A 298 10.88 -10.77 2.70
C LEU A 298 10.44 -9.31 2.55
N PHE A 299 10.63 -8.48 3.58
CA PHE A 299 10.19 -7.08 3.49
C PHE A 299 11.18 -6.12 2.81
N ALA A 300 12.49 -6.29 3.02
CA ALA A 300 13.49 -5.32 2.61
C ALA A 300 14.09 -5.60 1.24
N VAL A 301 14.13 -6.88 0.83
CA VAL A 301 14.84 -7.30 -0.37
C VAL A 301 13.87 -7.91 -1.35
N TYR A 302 13.22 -9.00 -0.96
CA TYR A 302 12.47 -9.83 -1.87
C TYR A 302 11.16 -9.20 -2.33
N GLY A 303 10.31 -8.78 -1.39
CA GLY A 303 9.06 -8.11 -1.69
C GLY A 303 9.25 -6.84 -2.54
N PRO A 304 10.19 -5.94 -2.21
CA PRO A 304 10.47 -4.75 -3.02
C PRO A 304 11.02 -5.10 -4.41
N PHE A 305 11.87 -6.13 -4.53
CA PHE A 305 12.39 -6.61 -5.81
C PHE A 305 11.26 -7.11 -6.72
N VAL A 306 10.39 -7.99 -6.21
CA VAL A 306 9.23 -8.52 -6.95
C VAL A 306 8.26 -7.40 -7.34
N THR A 307 8.01 -6.46 -6.42
CA THR A 307 7.18 -5.28 -6.69
C THR A 307 7.79 -4.41 -7.80
N GLY A 308 9.09 -4.17 -7.74
CA GLY A 308 9.83 -3.39 -8.73
C GLY A 308 9.76 -3.99 -10.13
N ILE A 309 9.87 -5.32 -10.24
CA ILE A 309 9.70 -6.05 -11.50
C ILE A 309 8.30 -5.80 -12.08
N GLY A 310 7.25 -5.96 -11.28
CA GLY A 310 5.87 -5.70 -11.71
C GLY A 310 5.66 -4.26 -12.20
N LEU A 311 6.21 -3.26 -11.49
CA LEU A 311 6.13 -1.86 -11.90
C LEU A 311 6.89 -1.56 -13.20
N LEU A 312 8.08 -2.15 -13.38
CA LEU A 312 8.83 -2.02 -14.63
C LEU A 312 8.06 -2.61 -15.82
N PHE A 313 7.31 -3.70 -15.60
CA PHE A 313 6.42 -4.25 -16.62
C PHE A 313 5.31 -3.28 -17.02
N GLU A 314 4.57 -2.70 -16.06
CA GLU A 314 3.54 -1.70 -16.34
C GLU A 314 4.10 -0.51 -17.14
N LEU A 315 5.27 0.01 -16.72
CA LEU A 315 5.92 1.14 -17.39
C LEU A 315 6.30 0.80 -18.84
N SER A 316 6.76 -0.44 -19.08
CA SER A 316 7.07 -0.88 -20.44
C SER A 316 5.82 -0.93 -21.31
N ILE A 317 4.71 -1.49 -20.82
CA ILE A 317 3.42 -1.57 -21.53
C ILE A 317 2.89 -0.17 -21.87
N ILE A 318 3.00 0.77 -20.94
CA ILE A 318 2.59 2.17 -21.16
C ILE A 318 3.44 2.79 -22.28
N ARG A 319 4.76 2.60 -22.24
CA ARG A 319 5.68 3.12 -23.26
C ARG A 319 5.34 2.61 -24.66
N THR A 320 5.12 1.29 -24.82
CA THR A 320 4.80 0.71 -26.13
C THR A 320 3.51 1.27 -26.73
N ARG A 321 2.54 1.68 -25.89
CA ARG A 321 1.31 2.31 -26.38
C ARG A 321 1.52 3.74 -26.83
N LEU A 322 2.32 4.50 -26.10
CA LEU A 322 2.67 5.86 -26.49
C LEU A 322 3.37 5.83 -27.86
N ASP A 323 4.30 4.91 -28.06
CA ASP A 323 5.02 4.76 -29.33
C ASP A 323 4.09 4.39 -30.50
N LYS A 324 3.10 3.50 -30.28
CA LYS A 324 2.10 3.12 -31.30
C LYS A 324 1.03 4.19 -31.56
N GLY A 325 0.66 4.99 -30.56
CA GLY A 325 -0.32 6.07 -30.72
C GLY A 325 0.22 7.22 -31.56
N VAL A 326 1.53 7.48 -31.50
CA VAL A 326 2.20 8.53 -32.28
C VAL A 326 2.32 8.16 -33.77
N SER A 327 2.29 6.87 -34.13
CA SER A 327 2.45 6.45 -35.53
C SER A 327 1.16 6.48 -36.36
N VAL A 328 -0.02 6.63 -35.76
CA VAL A 328 -1.32 6.60 -36.47
C VAL A 328 -1.78 7.99 -36.93
N GLN A 329 -1.11 9.06 -36.49
CA GLN A 329 -1.44 10.45 -36.85
C GLN A 329 -0.53 11.07 -37.94
N LYS A 330 0.20 10.27 -38.71
CA LYS A 330 0.97 10.73 -39.89
C LYS A 330 0.44 10.09 -41.15
#